data_AF-A0A963HHY8-F1
#
_entry.id   AF-A0A963HHY8-F1
#
_cell.length_a   1.000
_cell.length_b   1.000
_cell.length_c   1.000
_cell.angle_alpha   90.00
_cell.angle_beta   90.00
_cell.angle_gamma   90.00
#
_symmetry.space_group_name_H-M   'P 1'
#
loop_
_entity.id
_entity.type
_entity.pdbx_description
1 polymer ?
#
loop_
_entity_poly.entity_id
_entity_poly.type
_entity_poly.pdbx_seq_one_letter_code
_entity_poly.pdbx_strand_id
1 'polypeptide(L)' 'MLYNAGLTLKLRQILDQDKLRFVFQPIVDIARSTVLGYEALMRGPAGTPLERPDELLRMAKACNLGLELEAVACKG' A
#
# COMPACT_ATOMS: atom_id res chain seq x y z
N MET A 1 -1.30 -19.47 13.67
CA MET A 1 -0.29 -18.37 13.68
C MET A 1 0.93 -18.65 12.78
N LEU A 2 0.93 -19.68 11.92
CA LEU A 2 2.11 -20.14 11.16
C LEU A 2 2.08 -19.85 9.64
N TYR A 3 1.25 -18.92 9.16
CA TYR A 3 1.12 -18.64 7.72
C TYR A 3 1.99 -17.48 7.20
N ASN A 4 2.87 -16.91 8.04
CA ASN A 4 3.42 -15.56 7.78
C ASN A 4 4.82 -15.50 7.16
N ALA A 5 5.66 -16.54 7.23
CA ALA A 5 7.07 -16.40 6.80
C ALA A 5 7.22 -16.03 5.31
N GLY A 6 6.43 -16.65 4.43
CA GLY A 6 6.45 -16.35 3.00
C GLY A 6 5.96 -14.93 2.68
N LEU A 7 4.92 -14.47 3.38
CA LEU A 7 4.38 -13.12 3.21
C LEU A 7 5.31 -12.04 3.80
N THR A 8 6.03 -12.34 4.89
CA THR A 8 7.06 -11.45 5.43
C THR A 8 8.19 -11.25 4.42
N LEU A 9 8.70 -12.33 3.83
CA LEU A 9 9.72 -12.24 2.77
C LEU A 9 9.20 -11.45 1.57
N LYS A 10 7.95 -11.68 1.17
CA LYS A 10 7.32 -10.95 0.07
C LYS A 10 7.18 -9.46 0.36
N LEU A 11 6.75 -9.10 1.57
CA LEU A 11 6.66 -7.70 2.01
C LEU A 11 8.03 -7.04 1.98
N ARG A 12 9.06 -7.69 2.53
CA ARG A 12 10.43 -7.19 2.50
C ARG A 12 10.92 -6.92 1.07
N GLN A 13 10.67 -7.86 0.15
CA GLN A 13 10.97 -7.67 -1.27
C GLN A 13 10.24 -6.49 -1.90
N ILE A 14 8.98 -6.23 -1.50
CA ILE A 14 8.22 -5.08 -1.98
C ILE A 14 8.87 -3.78 -1.51
N LEU A 15 9.25 -3.70 -0.23
CA LEU A 15 9.87 -2.52 0.37
C LEU A 15 11.28 -2.26 -0.19
N ASP A 16 12.13 -3.29 -0.25
CA ASP A 16 13.52 -3.17 -0.71
C ASP A 16 13.63 -2.81 -2.19
N GLN A 17 12.61 -3.14 -2.99
CA GLN A 17 12.58 -2.91 -4.44
C GLN A 17 11.64 -1.75 -4.82
N ASP A 18 11.14 -0.99 -3.85
CA ASP A 18 10.18 0.11 -4.02
C ASP A 18 8.99 -0.27 -4.94
N LYS A 19 8.44 -1.50 -4.78
CA LYS A 19 7.38 -2.07 -5.63
C LYS A 19 5.96 -1.71 -5.19
N LEU A 20 5.81 -0.59 -4.48
CA LEU A 20 4.49 -0.02 -4.26
C LEU A 20 4.01 0.66 -5.52
N ARG A 21 2.71 0.54 -5.80
CA ARG A 21 2.02 1.27 -6.86
C ARG A 21 0.90 2.08 -6.22
N PHE A 22 0.42 3.10 -6.90
CA PHE A 22 -0.67 3.93 -6.40
C PHE A 22 -1.84 3.95 -7.38
N VAL A 23 -3.06 3.93 -6.83
CA VAL A 23 -4.26 4.28 -7.58
C VAL A 23 -4.81 5.58 -7.00
N PHE A 24 -5.50 6.37 -7.82
CA PHE A 24 -5.92 7.72 -7.44
C PHE A 24 -7.44 7.79 -7.41
N GLN A 25 -8.00 8.05 -6.23
CA GLN A 25 -9.42 8.23 -6.06
C GLN A 25 -9.77 9.72 -6.13
N PRO A 26 -10.64 10.16 -7.06
CA PRO A 26 -11.03 11.56 -7.14
C PRO A 26 -11.84 11.97 -5.91
N ILE A 27 -11.50 13.13 -5.34
CA ILE A 27 -12.29 13.85 -4.36
C ILE A 27 -13.05 14.93 -5.11
N VAL A 28 -14.39 14.92 -5.00
CA VAL A 28 -15.27 15.76 -5.84
C VAL A 28 -16.12 16.72 -5.01
N ASP A 29 -16.33 17.92 -5.55
CA ASP A 29 -17.42 18.80 -5.15
C ASP A 29 -18.67 18.42 -5.94
N ILE A 30 -19.64 17.82 -5.23
CA ILE A 30 -20.89 17.33 -5.82
C ILE A 30 -21.74 18.48 -6.37
N ALA A 31 -21.81 19.62 -5.65
CA ALA A 31 -22.66 20.74 -6.03
C ALA A 31 -22.15 21.41 -7.31
N ARG A 32 -20.82 21.49 -7.46
CA ARG A 32 -20.17 22.10 -8.63
C ARG A 32 -19.87 21.10 -9.74
N SER A 33 -20.01 19.79 -9.49
CA SER A 33 -19.60 18.71 -10.41
C SER A 33 -18.14 18.83 -10.85
N THR A 34 -17.26 19.22 -9.92
CA THR A 34 -15.83 19.46 -10.18
C THR A 34 -14.96 18.54 -9.32
N VAL A 35 -13.82 18.12 -9.85
CA VAL A 35 -12.77 17.41 -9.09
C VAL A 35 -11.96 18.43 -8.28
N LEU A 36 -11.85 18.24 -6.97
CA LEU A 36 -11.04 19.06 -6.07
C LEU A 36 -9.59 18.57 -5.97
N GLY A 37 -9.39 17.26 -6.16
CA GLY A 37 -8.09 16.62 -6.08
C GLY A 37 -8.22 15.10 -6.11
N TYR A 38 -7.12 14.41 -5.82
CA TYR A 38 -7.06 12.96 -5.79
C TYR A 38 -6.41 12.47 -4.51
N GLU A 39 -7.00 11.45 -3.90
CA GLU A 39 -6.37 10.68 -2.84
C GLU A 39 -5.49 9.59 -3.46
N ALA A 40 -4.22 9.57 -3.08
CA ALA A 40 -3.29 8.52 -3.48
C ALA A 40 -3.46 7.30 -2.56
N LEU A 41 -3.85 6.18 -3.12
CA LEU A 41 -4.09 4.94 -2.39
C LEU A 41 -3.04 3.89 -2.78
N MET A 42 -2.14 3.56 -1.84
CA MET A 42 -1.08 2.58 -2.11
C MET A 42 -1.64 1.18 -2.38
N ARG A 43 -0.92 0.41 -3.18
CA ARG A 43 -1.18 -0.98 -3.52
C ARG A 43 0.16 -1.70 -3.64
N GLY A 44 0.19 -2.98 -3.32
CA GLY A 44 1.33 -3.82 -3.69
C GLY A 44 1.22 -4.30 -5.14
N PRO A 45 2.12 -5.18 -5.58
CA PRO A 45 2.12 -5.73 -6.93
C PRO A 45 0.77 -6.41 -7.26
N ALA A 46 0.26 -6.14 -8.46
CA ALA A 46 -1.02 -6.68 -8.92
C ALA A 46 -1.01 -8.21 -8.99
N GLY A 47 -2.14 -8.85 -8.66
CA GLY A 47 -2.31 -10.30 -8.63
C GLY A 47 -1.59 -10.98 -7.45
N THR A 48 -1.08 -10.23 -6.47
CA THR A 48 -0.39 -10.80 -5.31
C THR A 48 -1.23 -10.72 -4.04
N PRO A 49 -0.96 -11.58 -3.03
CA PRO A 49 -1.63 -11.50 -1.73
C PRO A 49 -1.46 -10.14 -1.00
N LEU A 50 -0.46 -9.35 -1.40
CA LEU A 50 -0.16 -8.04 -0.85
C LEU A 50 -0.56 -6.90 -1.78
N GLU A 51 -1.44 -7.15 -2.76
CA GLU A 51 -1.94 -6.11 -3.65
C GLU A 51 -2.76 -5.06 -2.90
N ARG A 52 -3.61 -5.50 -1.96
CA ARG A 52 -4.54 -4.63 -1.26
C ARG A 52 -3.84 -3.88 -0.10
N PRO A 53 -4.22 -2.62 0.17
CA PRO A 53 -3.58 -1.82 1.21
C PRO A 53 -3.81 -2.37 2.62
N ASP A 54 -4.98 -2.98 2.88
CA ASP A 54 -5.30 -3.54 4.19
C ASP A 54 -4.42 -4.74 4.54
N GLU A 55 -4.08 -5.59 3.56
CA GLU A 55 -3.14 -6.69 3.77
C GLU A 55 -1.70 -6.20 3.91
N LEU A 56 -1.27 -5.18 3.16
CA LEU A 56 0.03 -4.53 3.36
C LEU A 56 0.20 -3.99 4.77
N LEU A 57 -0.77 -3.20 5.24
CA LEU A 57 -0.74 -2.59 6.58
C LEU A 57 -0.80 -3.66 7.68
N ARG A 58 -1.67 -4.67 7.53
CA ARG A 58 -1.77 -5.78 8.48
C ARG A 58 -0.44 -6.52 8.59
N MET A 59 0.18 -6.86 7.46
CA MET A 59 1.45 -7.59 7.44
C MET A 59 2.61 -6.75 7.94
N ALA A 60 2.69 -5.47 7.56
CA ALA A 60 3.69 -4.55 8.09
C ALA A 60 3.59 -4.40 9.61
N LYS A 61 2.36 -4.30 10.15
CA LYS A 61 2.14 -4.31 11.60
C LYS A 61 2.57 -5.64 12.23
N ALA A 62 2.19 -6.77 11.65
CA ALA A 62 2.54 -8.10 12.17
C ALA A 62 4.05 -8.39 12.14
N CYS A 63 4.79 -7.76 11.22
CA CYS A 63 6.23 -7.94 11.05
C CYS A 63 7.06 -6.77 11.61
N ASN A 64 6.44 -5.80 12.26
CA ASN A 64 7.09 -4.58 12.77
C ASN A 64 7.82 -3.75 11.68
N LEU A 65 7.30 -3.74 10.45
CA LEU A 65 7.81 -2.99 9.30
C LEU A 65 6.93 -1.79 8.93
N GLY A 66 6.10 -1.31 9.86
CA GLY A 66 5.14 -0.22 9.61
C GLY A 66 5.82 1.08 9.15
N LEU A 67 6.87 1.50 9.86
CA LEU A 67 7.63 2.71 9.52
C LEU A 67 8.35 2.59 8.17
N GLU A 68 8.86 1.41 7.84
CA GLU A 68 9.52 1.17 6.54
C GLU A 68 8.50 1.25 5.40
N LEU A 69 7.31 0.68 5.59
CA LEU A 69 6.22 0.79 4.63
C LEU A 69 5.81 2.25 4.42
N GLU A 70 5.64 3.03 5.48
CA GLU A 70 5.34 4.46 5.40
C GLU A 70 6.45 5.24 4.68
N ALA A 71 7.71 4.98 5.03
CA ALA A 71 8.85 5.63 4.40
C ALA A 71 8.90 5.37 2.89
N VAL A 72 8.69 4.12 2.44
CA VAL A 72 8.62 3.78 1.00
C VAL A 72 7.40 4.42 0.34
N ALA A 73 6.26 4.44 1.01
CA ALA A 73 5.03 5.04 0.47
C ALA A 73 5.15 6.56 0.24
N CYS A 74 5.96 7.26 1.04
CA CYS A 74 6.20 8.70 0.92
C CYS A 74 7.28 9.09 -0.11
N LYS A 75 7.96 8.12 -0.74
CA LYS A 75 8.94 8.39 -1.82
C LYS A 75 8.29 8.58 -3.19
N GLY A 76 7.06 8.10 -3.36
CA GLY A 76 6.32 8.07 -4.63
C GLY A 76 5.65 9.38 -4.98
#